data_AF-A0A1I1QY85-F1
#
_entry.id   AF-A0A1I1QY85-F1
#
_cell.length_a   1.000
_cell.length_b   1.000
_cell.length_c   1.000
_cell.angle_alpha   90.00
_cell.angle_beta   90.00
_cell.angle_gamma   90.00
#
_symmetry.space_group_name_H-M   'P 1'
#
loop_
_entity.id
_entity.type
_entity.pdbx_description
1 polymer ?
#
loop_
_entity_poly.entity_id
_entity_poly.type
_entity_poly.pdbx_seq_one_letter_code
_entity_poly.pdbx_strand_id
1 'polypeptide(L)'
;MLFSQNDEKVPECGIQYIPERLHRNSRPLIEEFEVGECLYMRCKPEFADNPYKNISIAELSHNRAGLSIDILCNPDDVLYSIKHDEPFEKYEDKEVCTLEIKSLTPNNRYKKTFTQEKNGEVYTGEIELLHDPELCMYPHSIFRVWLNGEKITMDNFSKTIGKLNVIKTQLKEELASMVRRRQVHQEETPLEKT
;
A
#
# COMPACT_ATOMS: atom_id res chain seq x y z
N MET A 1 -43.27 -19.26 5.34
CA MET A 1 -41.94 -19.49 4.77
C MET A 1 -40.95 -18.82 5.71
N LEU A 2 -40.24 -19.59 6.52
CA LEU A 2 -39.18 -19.08 7.39
C LEU A 2 -37.92 -19.00 6.54
N PHE A 3 -37.46 -17.77 6.26
CA PHE A 3 -36.14 -17.57 5.70
C PHE A 3 -35.13 -17.91 6.79
N SER A 4 -34.51 -19.09 6.70
CA SER A 4 -33.31 -19.41 7.45
C SER A 4 -32.23 -18.44 6.97
N GLN A 5 -31.97 -17.39 7.73
CA GLN A 5 -30.75 -16.60 7.57
C GLN A 5 -29.61 -17.55 7.93
N ASN A 6 -28.88 -18.01 6.92
CA ASN A 6 -27.57 -18.58 7.15
C ASN A 6 -26.70 -17.41 7.63
N ASP A 7 -26.56 -17.28 8.94
CA ASP A 7 -25.52 -16.48 9.56
C ASP A 7 -24.17 -17.12 9.19
N GLU A 8 -23.66 -16.80 8.00
CA GLU A 8 -22.26 -17.05 7.68
C GLU A 8 -21.41 -16.30 8.70
N LYS A 9 -20.90 -17.03 9.69
CA LYS A 9 -20.00 -16.50 10.70
C LYS A 9 -18.77 -15.93 9.98
N VAL A 10 -18.65 -14.61 9.97
CA VAL A 10 -17.51 -13.92 9.37
C VAL A 10 -16.24 -14.41 10.09
N PRO A 11 -15.20 -14.84 9.35
CA PRO A 11 -13.95 -15.28 9.97
C PRO A 11 -13.36 -14.16 10.84
N GLU A 12 -12.96 -14.51 12.06
CA GLU A 12 -12.30 -13.60 13.00
C GLU A 12 -10.77 -13.74 12.89
N CYS A 13 -10.03 -12.70 13.30
CA CYS A 13 -8.58 -12.79 13.40
C CYS A 13 -8.20 -13.79 14.50
N GLY A 14 -7.40 -14.81 14.15
CA GLY A 14 -6.94 -15.83 15.10
C GLY A 14 -5.59 -15.54 15.75
N ILE A 15 -4.95 -14.39 15.45
CA ILE A 15 -3.58 -14.09 15.88
C ILE A 15 -3.60 -13.18 17.10
N GLN A 16 -3.19 -13.71 18.25
CA GLN A 16 -3.39 -13.05 19.56
C GLN A 16 -2.52 -11.81 19.78
N TYR A 17 -1.31 -11.75 19.21
CA TYR A 17 -0.42 -10.61 19.37
C TYR A 17 -0.80 -9.41 18.49
N ILE A 18 -1.69 -9.60 17.51
CA ILE A 18 -2.20 -8.51 16.68
C ILE A 18 -3.19 -7.67 17.50
N PRO A 19 -2.97 -6.36 17.65
CA PRO A 19 -3.90 -5.50 18.36
C PRO A 19 -5.31 -5.54 17.76
N GLU A 20 -6.33 -5.61 18.61
CA GLU A 20 -7.74 -5.75 18.21
C GLU A 20 -8.21 -4.65 17.24
N ARG A 21 -7.67 -3.43 17.35
CA ARG A 21 -7.99 -2.32 16.42
C ARG A 21 -7.66 -2.62 14.95
N LEU A 22 -6.74 -3.55 14.70
CA LEU A 22 -6.35 -3.99 13.35
C LEU A 22 -7.20 -5.15 12.86
N HIS A 23 -8.09 -5.72 13.67
CA HIS A 23 -8.90 -6.84 13.23
C HIS A 23 -10.03 -6.36 12.33
N ARG A 24 -10.36 -7.16 11.30
CA ARG A 24 -11.43 -6.82 10.36
C ARG A 24 -12.79 -6.84 11.03
N ASN A 25 -13.11 -7.84 11.86
CA ASN A 25 -14.33 -7.95 12.67
C ASN A 25 -15.60 -7.45 11.96
N SER A 26 -15.81 -7.88 10.71
CA SER A 26 -16.96 -7.50 9.87
C SER A 26 -17.10 -6.00 9.55
N ARG A 27 -16.07 -5.19 9.79
CA ARG A 27 -16.03 -3.78 9.42
C ARG A 27 -16.18 -3.63 7.89
N PRO A 28 -16.97 -2.64 7.44
CA PRO A 28 -17.20 -2.42 6.01
C PRO A 28 -15.94 -1.97 5.29
N LEU A 29 -15.93 -2.06 3.97
CA LEU A 29 -14.85 -1.45 3.19
C LEU A 29 -14.98 0.07 3.22
N ILE A 30 -13.83 0.75 3.31
CA ILE A 30 -13.75 2.20 3.17
C ILE A 30 -13.32 2.48 1.74
N GLU A 31 -14.26 2.92 0.90
CA GLU A 31 -14.04 3.13 -0.54
C GLU A 31 -13.31 4.45 -0.86
N GLU A 32 -13.35 5.39 0.09
CA GLU A 32 -12.79 6.73 -0.04
C GLU A 32 -11.46 6.87 0.72
N PHE A 33 -10.64 7.81 0.28
CA PHE A 33 -9.38 8.22 0.89
C PHE A 33 -9.36 9.73 1.11
N GLU A 34 -8.42 10.22 1.91
CA GLU A 34 -8.23 11.65 2.13
C GLU A 34 -6.92 12.15 1.52
N VAL A 35 -6.90 13.39 1.02
CA VAL A 35 -5.62 14.06 0.73
C VAL A 35 -4.89 14.31 2.04
N GLY A 36 -3.61 13.95 2.12
CA GLY A 36 -2.82 13.96 3.35
C GLY A 36 -2.87 12.66 4.14
N GLU A 37 -3.78 11.72 3.79
CA GLU A 37 -3.79 10.38 4.38
C GLU A 37 -2.45 9.68 4.11
N CYS A 38 -1.91 9.06 5.15
CA CYS A 38 -0.66 8.33 5.07
C CYS A 38 -0.91 6.86 4.71
N LEU A 39 0.02 6.26 3.97
CA LEU A 39 0.08 4.82 3.72
C LEU A 39 1.42 4.30 4.25
N TYR A 40 1.39 3.23 5.03
CA TYR A 40 2.57 2.62 5.64
C TYR A 40 2.92 1.34 4.91
N MET A 41 4.18 1.14 4.59
CA MET A 41 4.69 -0.08 3.98
C MET A 41 5.96 -0.52 4.67
N ARG A 42 6.08 -1.82 4.89
CA ARG A 42 7.31 -2.42 5.36
C ARG A 42 8.34 -2.49 4.24
N CYS A 43 9.55 -2.02 4.48
CA CYS A 43 10.65 -2.06 3.53
C CYS A 43 11.97 -2.45 4.20
N LYS A 44 12.97 -2.82 3.41
CA LYS A 44 14.32 -3.00 3.95
C LYS A 44 14.96 -1.63 4.22
N PRO A 45 15.79 -1.47 5.27
CA PRO A 45 16.43 -0.20 5.60
C PRO A 45 17.15 0.46 4.42
N GLU A 46 17.88 -0.33 3.61
CA GLU A 46 18.62 0.18 2.45
C GLU A 46 17.73 0.75 1.33
N PHE A 47 16.41 0.53 1.39
CA PHE A 47 15.43 1.02 0.42
C PHE A 47 14.45 2.02 1.02
N ALA A 48 14.64 2.47 2.26
CA ALA A 48 13.70 3.36 2.96
C ALA A 48 13.41 4.67 2.20
N ASP A 49 14.42 5.23 1.53
CA ASP A 49 14.29 6.47 0.74
C ASP A 49 13.43 6.31 -0.52
N ASN A 50 13.44 5.11 -1.13
CA ASN A 50 12.63 4.80 -2.30
C ASN A 50 12.47 3.27 -2.46
N PRO A 51 11.46 2.67 -1.81
CA PRO A 51 11.23 1.23 -1.88
C PRO A 51 10.79 0.77 -3.28
N TYR A 52 10.26 1.69 -4.10
CA TYR A 52 9.72 1.39 -5.42
C TYR A 52 10.77 1.21 -6.51
N LYS A 53 12.01 1.61 -6.24
CA LYS A 53 13.12 1.46 -7.20
C LYS A 53 13.28 -0.01 -7.62
N ASN A 54 13.25 -0.92 -6.64
CA ASN A 54 13.55 -2.34 -6.83
C ASN A 54 12.36 -3.29 -6.65
N ILE A 55 11.21 -2.81 -6.15
CA ILE A 55 10.02 -3.64 -6.01
C ILE A 55 9.32 -3.87 -7.36
N SER A 56 8.65 -5.01 -7.48
CA SER A 56 7.68 -5.24 -8.54
C SER A 56 6.42 -4.41 -8.27
N ILE A 57 5.92 -3.70 -9.27
CA ILE A 57 4.65 -2.96 -9.16
C ILE A 57 3.41 -3.86 -9.20
N ALA A 58 3.57 -5.16 -9.43
CA ALA A 58 2.45 -6.10 -9.46
C ALA A 58 1.87 -6.39 -8.07
N GLU A 59 2.66 -6.21 -7.01
CA GLU A 59 2.26 -6.43 -5.62
C GLU A 59 2.74 -5.27 -4.76
N LEU A 60 1.82 -4.37 -4.43
CA LEU A 60 2.08 -3.18 -3.65
C LEU A 60 1.05 -3.12 -2.53
N SER A 61 1.44 -3.65 -1.39
CA SER A 61 0.63 -3.74 -0.17
C SER A 61 1.05 -2.65 0.82
N HIS A 62 0.06 -2.02 1.42
CA HIS A 62 0.17 -0.91 2.35
C HIS A 62 -0.87 -1.04 3.45
N ASN A 63 -0.60 -0.45 4.60
CA ASN A 63 -1.63 -0.14 5.57
C ASN A 63 -2.00 1.34 5.45
N ARG A 64 -3.29 1.64 5.27
CA ARG A 64 -3.78 3.01 5.30
C ARG A 64 -3.84 3.52 6.74
N ALA A 65 -3.41 4.75 6.97
CA ALA A 65 -3.46 5.37 8.29
C ALA A 65 -4.91 5.56 8.77
N GLY A 66 -5.85 5.74 7.85
CA GLY A 66 -7.21 6.18 8.15
C GLY A 66 -7.39 7.66 7.87
N LEU A 67 -8.65 8.10 7.94
CA LEU A 67 -9.02 9.49 7.75
C LEU A 67 -8.56 10.32 8.96
N SER A 68 -8.42 11.63 8.79
CA SER A 68 -8.01 12.53 9.88
C SER A 68 -8.90 12.43 11.13
N ILE A 69 -10.16 12.06 10.95
CA ILE A 69 -11.17 11.89 12.02
C ILE A 69 -11.27 10.44 12.55
N ASP A 70 -10.67 9.47 11.88
CA ASP A 70 -10.74 8.04 12.21
C ASP A 70 -9.44 7.33 11.82
N ILE A 71 -8.48 7.34 12.76
CA ILE A 71 -7.18 6.70 12.59
C ILE A 71 -7.32 5.19 12.78
N LEU A 72 -6.96 4.44 11.74
CA LEU A 72 -7.05 2.99 11.66
C LEU A 72 -5.74 2.29 12.04
N CYS A 73 -4.61 2.93 11.76
CA CYS A 73 -3.30 2.30 11.79
C CYS A 73 -2.23 3.29 12.25
N ASN A 74 -1.30 2.82 13.10
CA ASN A 74 -0.05 3.51 13.37
C ASN A 74 1.04 3.02 12.40
N PRO A 75 2.14 3.77 12.20
CA PRO A 75 3.23 3.35 11.31
C PRO A 75 3.76 1.94 11.63
N ASP A 76 4.04 1.64 12.90
CA ASP A 76 4.67 0.38 13.32
C ASP A 76 3.75 -0.85 13.19
N ASP A 77 2.45 -0.67 12.97
CA ASP A 77 1.52 -1.78 12.82
C ASP A 77 1.80 -2.61 11.55
N VAL A 78 2.40 -2.01 10.52
CA VAL A 78 2.80 -2.72 9.29
C VAL A 78 3.95 -3.70 9.52
N LEU A 79 4.58 -3.66 10.71
CA LEU A 79 5.65 -4.56 11.11
C LEU A 79 5.12 -5.85 11.72
N TYR A 80 3.84 -5.96 12.08
CA TYR A 80 3.29 -7.22 12.55
C TYR A 80 3.27 -8.28 11.44
N SER A 81 3.63 -9.52 11.78
CA SER A 81 3.32 -10.68 10.95
C SER A 81 1.85 -11.03 11.08
N ILE A 82 1.17 -11.24 9.95
CA ILE A 82 -0.24 -11.67 9.93
C ILE A 82 -0.39 -13.13 9.51
N LYS A 83 0.72 -13.87 9.51
CA LYS A 83 0.73 -15.29 9.16
C LYS A 83 0.82 -16.14 10.42
N HIS A 84 -0.02 -17.17 10.48
CA HIS A 84 -0.08 -18.08 11.61
C HIS A 84 1.14 -18.99 11.77
N ASP A 85 1.91 -19.20 10.69
CA ASP A 85 3.03 -20.13 10.62
C ASP A 85 4.41 -19.45 10.78
N GLU A 86 4.47 -18.12 10.89
CA GLU A 86 5.72 -17.40 11.13
C GLU A 86 6.12 -17.48 12.63
N PRO A 87 7.38 -17.81 12.96
CA PRO A 87 7.83 -18.01 14.34
C PRO A 87 8.13 -16.70 15.09
N PHE A 88 7.69 -15.56 14.54
CA PHE A 88 7.95 -14.22 15.08
C PHE A 88 6.69 -13.36 14.93
N GLU A 89 6.53 -12.38 15.83
CA GLU A 89 5.36 -11.49 15.83
C GLU A 89 5.57 -10.24 14.96
N LYS A 90 6.82 -9.77 14.87
CA LYS A 90 7.19 -8.55 14.15
C LYS A 90 8.43 -8.76 13.29
N TYR A 91 8.46 -8.05 12.16
CA TYR A 91 9.64 -7.97 11.29
C TYR A 91 10.66 -6.97 11.85
N GLU A 92 11.59 -7.46 12.66
CA GLU A 92 12.63 -6.63 13.30
C GLU A 92 13.70 -6.11 12.32
N ASP A 93 13.87 -6.77 11.18
CA ASP A 93 14.86 -6.43 10.14
C ASP A 93 14.31 -5.47 9.06
N LYS A 94 13.21 -4.79 9.36
CA LYS A 94 12.49 -3.92 8.42
C LYS A 94 12.19 -2.57 9.04
N GLU A 95 12.03 -1.58 8.16
CA GLU A 95 11.60 -0.23 8.51
C GLU A 95 10.26 0.11 7.85
N VAL A 96 9.61 1.13 8.40
CA VAL A 96 8.37 1.69 7.85
C VAL A 96 8.71 2.79 6.85
N CYS A 97 8.29 2.59 5.60
CA CYS A 97 8.20 3.65 4.61
C CYS A 97 6.79 4.26 4.66
N THR A 98 6.72 5.60 4.68
CA THR A 98 5.47 6.34 4.71
C THR A 98 5.26 7.04 3.39
N LEU A 99 4.10 6.82 2.78
CA LEU A 99 3.60 7.56 1.64
C LEU A 99 2.51 8.51 2.09
N GLU A 100 2.31 9.59 1.35
CA GLU A 100 1.23 10.54 1.55
C GLU A 100 0.44 10.72 0.25
N ILE A 101 -0.89 10.60 0.36
CA ILE A 101 -1.81 10.86 -0.76
C ILE A 101 -1.83 12.36 -1.05
N LYS A 102 -1.30 12.74 -2.21
CA LYS A 102 -1.22 14.16 -2.62
C LYS A 102 -2.41 14.65 -3.42
N SER A 103 -3.11 13.75 -4.09
CA SER A 103 -4.23 14.08 -4.97
C SER A 103 -5.16 12.88 -5.11
N LEU A 104 -6.45 13.18 -5.27
CA LEU A 104 -7.51 12.20 -5.50
C LEU A 104 -8.38 12.66 -6.67
N THR A 105 -9.17 11.74 -7.19
CA THR A 105 -10.28 12.05 -8.09
C THR A 105 -11.40 12.78 -7.32
N PRO A 106 -12.38 13.41 -8.01
CA PRO A 106 -13.50 14.09 -7.35
C PRO A 106 -14.34 13.22 -6.40
N ASN A 107 -14.27 11.90 -6.54
CA ASN A 107 -14.99 10.94 -5.69
C ASN A 107 -14.10 10.40 -4.54
N ASN A 108 -13.04 11.11 -4.15
CA ASN A 108 -12.10 10.69 -3.10
C ASN A 108 -11.41 9.33 -3.35
N ARG A 109 -11.28 8.92 -4.61
CA ARG A 109 -10.57 7.69 -5.00
C ARG A 109 -9.23 8.03 -5.61
N TYR A 110 -8.20 7.23 -5.34
CA TYR A 110 -6.92 7.37 -6.00
C TYR A 110 -6.93 6.51 -7.27
N LYS A 111 -6.88 7.17 -8.43
CA LYS A 111 -6.72 6.52 -9.74
C LYS A 111 -5.84 7.39 -10.64
N LYS A 112 -4.85 6.78 -11.29
CA LYS A 112 -4.01 7.42 -12.32
C LYS A 112 -3.94 6.54 -13.56
N THR A 113 -3.83 7.20 -14.72
CA THR A 113 -3.76 6.54 -16.03
C THR A 113 -2.53 7.03 -16.77
N PHE A 114 -1.84 6.10 -17.42
CA PHE A 114 -0.60 6.30 -18.17
C PHE A 114 -0.74 5.64 -19.53
N THR A 115 -0.13 6.23 -20.57
CA THR A 115 -0.20 5.68 -21.93
C THR A 115 1.20 5.54 -22.52
N GLN A 116 1.38 4.50 -23.34
CA GLN A 116 2.59 4.29 -24.11
C GLN A 116 2.22 3.71 -25.48
N GLU A 117 2.76 4.29 -26.54
CA GLU A 117 2.74 3.68 -27.86
C GLU A 117 3.97 2.77 -28.05
N LYS A 118 3.77 1.57 -28.58
CA LYS A 118 4.84 0.63 -28.93
C LYS A 118 4.41 -0.25 -30.09
N ASN A 119 5.24 -0.34 -31.14
CA ASN A 119 4.95 -1.12 -32.34
C ASN A 119 3.62 -0.75 -33.03
N GLY A 120 3.21 0.52 -32.96
CA GLY A 120 1.95 1.00 -33.53
C GLY A 120 0.70 0.65 -32.70
N GLU A 121 0.86 0.06 -31.52
CA GLU A 121 -0.23 -0.21 -30.57
C GLU A 121 -0.14 0.77 -29.38
N VAL A 122 -1.29 1.30 -28.96
CA VAL A 122 -1.40 2.15 -27.76
C VAL A 122 -1.76 1.27 -26.57
N TYR A 123 -0.91 1.31 -25.55
CA TYR A 123 -1.13 0.65 -24.27
C TYR A 123 -1.57 1.67 -23.24
N THR A 124 -2.58 1.31 -22.44
CA THR A 124 -3.10 2.12 -21.34
C THR A 124 -2.89 1.38 -20.03
N GLY A 125 -2.00 1.91 -19.18
CA GLY A 125 -1.78 1.45 -17.82
C GLY A 125 -2.61 2.26 -16.84
N GLU A 126 -3.23 1.59 -15.87
CA GLU A 126 -3.95 2.25 -14.77
C GLU A 126 -3.42 1.77 -13.43
N ILE A 127 -3.39 2.64 -12.43
CA ILE A 127 -3.13 2.32 -11.03
C ILE A 127 -4.26 2.88 -10.17
N GLU A 128 -4.74 2.07 -9.24
CA GLU A 128 -5.81 2.42 -8.30
C GLU A 128 -5.44 1.95 -6.90
N LEU A 129 -5.72 2.77 -5.89
CA LEU A 129 -5.60 2.38 -4.50
C LEU A 129 -6.95 1.83 -4.03
N LEU A 130 -6.92 0.64 -3.43
CA LEU A 130 -8.11 -0.05 -2.94
C LEU A 130 -7.91 -0.43 -1.47
N HIS A 131 -8.95 -0.26 -0.66
CA HIS A 131 -9.01 -0.87 0.65
C HIS A 131 -9.33 -2.36 0.50
N ASP A 132 -8.41 -3.22 0.93
CA ASP A 132 -8.48 -4.67 0.72
C ASP A 132 -8.14 -5.39 2.05
N PRO A 133 -8.97 -5.24 3.08
CA PRO A 133 -8.65 -5.64 4.45
C PRO A 133 -8.46 -7.15 4.59
N GLU A 134 -7.36 -7.53 5.23
CA GLU A 134 -7.15 -8.90 5.71
C GLU A 134 -7.79 -9.10 7.09
N LEU A 135 -8.04 -10.36 7.48
CA LEU A 135 -8.71 -10.68 8.74
C LEU A 135 -8.01 -10.05 9.95
N CYS A 136 -6.67 -10.10 9.96
CA CYS A 136 -5.81 -9.56 11.01
C CYS A 136 -5.15 -8.23 10.63
N MET A 137 -5.57 -7.58 9.53
CA MET A 137 -5.04 -6.29 9.11
C MET A 137 -6.10 -5.50 8.34
N TYR A 138 -7.10 -5.01 9.07
CA TYR A 138 -8.16 -4.17 8.54
C TYR A 138 -7.63 -2.96 7.76
N PRO A 139 -6.59 -2.23 8.19
CA PRO A 139 -6.12 -1.09 7.41
C PRO A 139 -5.42 -1.49 6.10
N HIS A 140 -5.31 -2.79 5.79
CA HIS A 140 -4.66 -3.23 4.57
C HIS A 140 -5.33 -2.66 3.32
N SER A 141 -4.49 -2.17 2.43
CA SER A 141 -4.82 -1.53 1.17
C SER A 141 -3.76 -1.91 0.14
N ILE A 142 -4.14 -1.85 -1.13
CA ILE A 142 -3.27 -2.24 -2.22
C ILE A 142 -3.30 -1.22 -3.34
N PHE A 143 -2.15 -0.97 -3.95
CA PHE A 143 -2.13 -0.41 -5.30
C PHE A 143 -2.28 -1.55 -6.30
N ARG A 144 -3.40 -1.56 -7.01
CA ARG A 144 -3.67 -2.51 -8.08
C ARG A 144 -3.35 -1.84 -9.42
N VAL A 145 -2.75 -2.61 -10.33
CA VAL A 145 -2.35 -2.13 -11.65
C VAL A 145 -3.12 -2.88 -12.72
N TRP A 146 -3.58 -2.18 -13.75
CA TRP A 146 -4.21 -2.74 -14.94
C TRP A 146 -3.46 -2.31 -16.20
N LEU A 147 -3.51 -3.15 -17.22
CA LEU A 147 -3.02 -2.83 -18.56
C LEU A 147 -4.09 -3.22 -19.57
N ASN A 148 -4.57 -2.26 -20.36
CA ASN A 148 -5.65 -2.46 -21.34
C ASN A 148 -6.89 -3.15 -20.73
N GLY A 149 -7.20 -2.84 -19.47
CA GLY A 149 -8.31 -3.45 -18.72
C GLY A 149 -8.00 -4.79 -18.03
N GLU A 150 -6.85 -5.40 -18.29
CA GLU A 150 -6.42 -6.65 -17.62
C GLU A 150 -5.68 -6.36 -16.31
N LYS A 151 -6.08 -7.00 -15.21
CA LYS A 151 -5.36 -6.90 -13.92
C LYS A 151 -3.96 -7.51 -14.07
N ILE A 152 -2.94 -6.75 -13.66
CA ILE A 152 -1.57 -7.24 -13.58
C ILE A 152 -1.39 -8.04 -12.29
N THR A 153 -0.79 -9.22 -12.42
CA THR A 153 -0.40 -10.14 -11.34
C THR A 153 1.05 -10.56 -11.53
N MET A 154 1.66 -11.20 -10.53
CA MET A 154 3.01 -11.73 -10.66
C MET A 154 3.13 -12.74 -11.82
N ASP A 155 2.08 -13.52 -12.07
CA ASP A 155 2.05 -14.55 -13.11
C ASP A 155 2.05 -13.97 -14.53
N ASN A 156 1.37 -12.84 -14.75
CA ASN A 156 1.28 -12.21 -16.07
C ASN A 156 2.26 -11.04 -16.26
N PHE A 157 2.91 -10.54 -15.20
CA PHE A 157 3.74 -9.33 -15.22
C PHE A 157 4.78 -9.30 -16.35
N SER A 158 5.53 -10.39 -16.54
CA SER A 158 6.60 -10.49 -17.54
C SER A 158 6.07 -10.47 -18.99
N LYS A 159 4.84 -10.96 -19.19
CA LYS A 159 4.18 -11.05 -20.50
C LYS A 159 3.46 -9.76 -20.88
N THR A 160 2.99 -9.00 -19.88
CA THR A 160 2.22 -7.76 -20.05
C THR A 160 3.14 -6.52 -19.93
N ILE A 161 3.10 -5.86 -18.78
CA ILE A 161 3.75 -4.57 -18.52
C ILE A 161 5.29 -4.68 -18.45
N GLY A 162 5.83 -5.89 -18.26
CA GLY A 162 7.26 -6.17 -18.19
C GLY A 162 8.06 -5.63 -19.38
N LYS A 163 7.43 -5.46 -20.55
CA LYS A 163 8.05 -4.94 -21.78
C LYS A 163 7.76 -3.45 -22.04
N LEU A 164 6.96 -2.79 -21.20
CA LEU A 164 6.50 -1.40 -21.36
C LEU A 164 7.25 -0.49 -20.39
N ASN A 165 8.50 -0.16 -20.75
CA ASN A 165 9.39 0.60 -19.86
C ASN A 165 8.87 1.99 -19.50
N VAL A 166 8.16 2.69 -20.40
CA VAL A 166 7.66 4.04 -20.13
C VAL A 166 6.58 3.99 -19.05
N ILE A 167 5.55 3.15 -19.23
CA ILE A 167 4.48 2.99 -18.22
C ILE A 167 5.07 2.50 -16.89
N LYS A 168 5.98 1.51 -16.89
CA LYS A 168 6.63 1.04 -15.65
C LYS A 168 7.36 2.16 -14.91
N THR A 169 8.12 2.98 -15.64
CA THR A 169 8.86 4.10 -15.05
C THR A 169 7.89 5.12 -14.46
N GLN A 170 6.87 5.52 -15.21
CA GLN A 170 5.87 6.49 -14.74
C GLN A 170 5.12 5.99 -13.51
N LEU A 171 4.74 4.71 -13.45
CA LEU A 171 4.10 4.11 -12.27
C LEU A 171 5.03 4.16 -11.05
N LYS A 172 6.31 3.83 -11.24
CA LYS A 172 7.30 3.89 -10.14
C LYS A 172 7.57 5.32 -9.70
N GLU A 173 7.63 6.27 -10.62
CA GLU A 173 7.82 7.69 -10.33
C GLU A 173 6.62 8.27 -9.59
N GLU A 174 5.40 7.91 -9.98
CA GLU A 174 4.17 8.31 -9.29
C GLU A 174 4.21 7.84 -7.83
N LEU A 175 4.49 6.56 -7.58
CA LEU A 175 4.59 6.01 -6.22
C LEU A 175 5.76 6.63 -5.43
N ALA A 176 6.92 6.78 -6.05
CA ALA A 176 8.08 7.42 -5.43
C ALA A 176 7.81 8.90 -5.08
N SER A 177 6.97 9.58 -5.85
CA SER A 177 6.57 10.96 -5.58
C SER A 177 5.74 11.09 -4.30
N MET A 178 5.07 10.03 -3.85
CA MET A 178 4.26 10.00 -2.64
C MET A 178 5.10 9.79 -1.37
N VAL A 179 6.34 9.30 -1.48
CA VAL A 179 7.19 8.97 -0.33
C VAL A 179 7.51 10.22 0.48
N ARG A 180 7.18 10.21 1.77
CA ARG A 180 7.63 11.21 2.75
C ARG A 180 9.09 10.95 3.08
N ARG A 181 9.98 11.80 2.57
CA ARG A 181 11.40 11.75 2.93
C ARG A 181 11.58 12.27 4.35
N ARG A 182 12.35 11.56 5.18
CA ARG A 182 12.76 12.07 6.50
C ARG A 182 13.48 13.41 6.27
N GLN A 183 13.04 14.47 6.95
CA GLN A 183 13.84 15.67 7.01
C GLN A 183 15.11 15.32 7.79
N VAL A 184 16.25 15.34 7.11
CA VAL A 184 17.54 15.29 7.80
C VAL A 184 17.65 16.60 8.55
N HIS A 185 17.42 16.58 9.86
CA HIS A 185 17.92 17.66 10.71
C HIS A 185 19.44 17.63 10.58
N GLN A 186 19.98 18.62 9.88
CA GLN A 186 21.40 18.92 9.96
C GLN A 186 21.65 19.31 11.41
N GLU A 187 22.22 18.40 12.20
CA GLU A 187 22.78 18.76 13.50
C GLU A 187 23.84 19.82 13.24
N GLU A 188 23.58 21.05 13.69
CA GLU A 188 24.55 22.12 13.70
C GLU A 188 25.77 21.64 14.50
N THR A 189 26.87 21.39 13.80
CA THR A 189 28.15 21.05 14.44
C THR A 189 28.53 22.22 15.36
N PRO A 190 28.77 21.99 16.66
CA PRO A 190 29.19 23.07 17.53
C PRO A 190 30.53 23.63 17.02
N LEU A 191 30.56 24.93 16.74
CA LEU A 191 31.80 25.66 16.53
C LEU A 191 32.58 25.65 17.84
N GLU A 192 33.51 24.71 18.00
CA GLU A 192 34.58 24.82 18.99
C GLU A 192 35.41 26.06 18.64
N LYS A 193 35.24 27.12 19.44
CA LYS A 193 36.18 28.24 19.47
C LYS A 193 37.22 27.94 20.55
N THR A 194 38.41 27.59 20.08
CA THR A 194 39.71 27.74 20.77
C THR A 194 39.96 29.16 21.24
#